data_AF-A0A385SM26-F1
#
_entry.id   AF-A0A385SM26-F1
#
_cell.length_a   1.000
_cell.length_b   1.000
_cell.length_c   1.000
_cell.angle_alpha   90.00
_cell.angle_beta   90.00
_cell.angle_gamma   90.00
#
_symmetry.space_group_name_H-M   'P 1'
#
loop_
_entity.id
_entity.type
_entity.pdbx_description
1 polymer ?
#
loop_
_entity_poly.entity_id
_entity_poly.type
_entity_poly.pdbx_seq_one_letter_code
_entity_poly.pdbx_strand_id
1 'polypeptide(L)'
;MDKTSAFSGFTLTFAANTYTAHEGSPVWASSGTWAFADENAASFTRDDDVLVTIHSLTSTHLTLSLISSYPVFQAGGRAESTTGEFVFEFNK
;
A
#
# COMPACT_ATOMS: atom_id res chain seq x y z
N MET A 1 -15.47 -2.59 3.33
CA MET A 1 -15.58 -3.67 2.33
C MET A 1 -14.26 -4.40 2.30
N ASP A 2 -14.27 -5.73 2.41
CA ASP A 2 -13.08 -6.54 2.14
C ASP A 2 -12.69 -6.37 0.65
N LYS A 3 -11.45 -5.94 0.40
CA LYS A 3 -10.90 -5.71 -0.95
C LYS A 3 -9.85 -6.74 -1.34
N THR A 4 -9.65 -7.79 -0.54
CA THR A 4 -8.61 -8.82 -0.76
C THR A 4 -8.73 -9.45 -2.16
N SER A 5 -9.94 -9.63 -2.67
CA SER A 5 -10.18 -10.14 -4.03
C SER A 5 -9.78 -9.17 -5.15
N ALA A 6 -9.73 -7.87 -4.90
CA ALA A 6 -9.28 -6.86 -5.87
C ALA A 6 -7.75 -6.85 -6.02
N PHE A 7 -7.03 -7.46 -5.08
CA PHE A 7 -5.56 -7.56 -5.06
C PHE A 7 -5.09 -9.02 -5.23
N SER A 8 -5.89 -9.85 -5.92
CA SER A 8 -5.49 -11.23 -6.21
C SER A 8 -4.24 -11.25 -7.10
N GLY A 9 -3.17 -11.86 -6.60
CA GLY A 9 -1.85 -11.83 -7.27
C GLY A 9 -1.03 -10.57 -6.98
N PHE A 10 -1.46 -9.72 -6.04
CA PHE A 10 -0.71 -8.53 -5.65
C PHE A 10 0.68 -8.92 -5.16
N THR A 11 1.69 -8.41 -5.87
CA THR A 11 3.08 -8.64 -5.55
C THR A 11 3.74 -7.29 -5.33
N LEU A 12 4.29 -7.10 -4.13
CA LEU A 12 5.06 -5.91 -3.77
C LEU A 12 6.51 -6.31 -3.54
N THR A 13 7.42 -5.69 -4.28
CA THR A 13 8.86 -5.93 -4.14
C THR A 13 9.53 -4.63 -3.76
N PHE A 14 10.27 -4.63 -2.66
CA PHE A 14 11.10 -3.52 -2.23
C PHE A 14 12.56 -3.76 -2.61
N ALA A 15 13.19 -2.73 -3.17
CA ALA A 15 14.63 -2.59 -3.32
C ALA A 15 15.12 -1.42 -2.45
N ALA A 16 16.42 -1.10 -2.49
CA ALA A 16 17.08 -0.17 -1.56
C ALA A 16 16.34 1.18 -1.35
N ASN A 17 15.79 1.76 -2.42
CA ASN A 17 15.03 3.01 -2.38
C ASN A 17 13.85 3.02 -3.35
N THR A 18 13.53 1.87 -3.95
CA THR A 18 12.48 1.74 -4.96
C THR A 18 11.58 0.58 -4.62
N TYR A 19 10.33 0.65 -5.10
CA TYR A 19 9.38 -0.45 -5.00
C TYR A 19 8.75 -0.72 -6.36
N THR A 20 8.34 -1.96 -6.58
CA THR A 20 7.52 -2.35 -7.73
C THR A 20 6.31 -3.12 -7.24
N ALA A 21 5.15 -2.77 -7.79
CA ALA A 21 3.86 -3.33 -7.45
C ALA A 21 3.20 -3.91 -8.71
N HIS A 22 2.81 -5.18 -8.65
CA HIS A 22 2.00 -5.82 -9.69
C HIS A 22 0.59 -6.04 -9.16
N GLU A 23 -0.45 -5.74 -9.94
CA GLU A 23 -1.86 -5.81 -9.53
C GLU A 23 -2.18 -4.97 -8.27
N GLY A 24 -1.43 -3.87 -8.05
CA GLY A 24 -1.58 -2.98 -6.90
C GLY A 24 -2.52 -1.79 -7.12
N SER A 25 -3.02 -1.61 -8.34
CA SER A 25 -3.91 -0.51 -8.69
C SER A 25 -5.25 -0.64 -7.97
N PRO A 26 -5.87 0.46 -7.50
CA PRO A 26 -5.46 1.86 -7.64
C PRO A 26 -4.68 2.41 -6.43
N VAL A 27 -4.27 1.55 -5.49
CA VAL A 27 -3.67 1.97 -4.22
C VAL A 27 -2.14 2.09 -4.30
N TRP A 28 -1.51 1.20 -5.05
CA TRP A 28 -0.08 1.15 -5.31
C TRP A 28 0.20 1.48 -6.78
N ALA A 29 1.05 2.49 -7.00
CA ALA A 29 1.64 2.72 -8.32
C ALA A 29 2.49 1.52 -8.72
N SER A 30 2.54 1.19 -10.02
CA SER A 30 3.29 0.02 -10.53
C SER A 30 4.78 0.04 -10.17
N SER A 31 5.35 1.22 -10.01
CA SER A 31 6.68 1.44 -9.48
C SER A 31 6.78 2.82 -8.86
N GLY A 32 7.65 2.98 -7.87
CA GLY A 32 7.95 4.28 -7.28
C GLY A 32 9.19 4.24 -6.41
N THR A 33 9.50 5.35 -5.76
CA THR A 33 10.52 5.42 -4.72
C THR A 33 9.90 5.46 -3.33
N TRP A 34 10.67 5.02 -2.34
CA TRP A 34 10.25 5.06 -0.95
C TRP A 34 11.43 5.43 -0.05
N ALA A 35 11.11 6.04 1.09
CA ALA A 35 12.07 6.36 2.13
C ALA A 35 11.43 6.14 3.50
N PHE A 36 12.17 5.56 4.45
CA PHE A 36 11.70 5.48 5.83
C PHE A 36 11.38 6.87 6.38
N ALA A 37 10.25 6.99 7.06
CA ALA A 37 9.83 8.25 7.66
C ALA A 37 10.66 8.56 8.92
N ASP A 38 11.21 7.53 9.56
CA ASP A 38 12.05 7.62 10.75
C ASP A 38 13.13 6.53 10.80
N GLU A 39 14.04 6.66 11.77
CA GLU A 39 15.12 5.69 12.02
C GLU A 39 14.61 4.34 12.58
N ASN A 40 13.35 4.29 13.05
CA ASN A 40 12.75 3.09 13.61
C ASN A 40 12.24 2.13 12.54
N ALA A 41 12.20 2.57 11.28
CA ALA A 41 11.69 1.79 10.14
C ALA A 41 10.26 1.26 10.37
N ALA A 42 9.46 1.97 11.18
CA ALA A 42 8.07 1.61 11.49
C ALA A 42 7.08 2.13 10.43
N SER A 43 7.52 3.12 9.64
CA SER A 43 6.75 3.66 8.53
C SER A 43 7.68 4.18 7.44
N PHE A 44 7.18 4.24 6.20
CA PHE A 44 7.86 4.83 5.07
C PHE A 44 6.92 5.71 4.26
N THR A 45 7.49 6.73 3.65
CA THR A 45 6.78 7.63 2.73
C THR A 45 7.17 7.24 1.31
N ARG A 46 6.18 7.17 0.44
CA ARG A 46 6.36 6.98 -1.00
C ARG A 46 6.66 8.32 -1.68
N ASP A 47 7.05 8.25 -2.95
CA ASP A 47 7.26 9.42 -3.81
C ASP A 47 6.01 10.25 -4.10
N ASP A 48 4.83 9.72 -3.83
CA ASP A 48 3.55 10.42 -3.94
C ASP A 48 3.04 10.97 -2.60
N ASP A 49 3.93 11.15 -1.63
CA ASP A 49 3.67 11.63 -0.26
C ASP A 49 2.69 10.76 0.55
N VAL A 50 2.45 9.52 0.12
CA VAL A 50 1.62 8.57 0.88
C VAL A 50 2.45 7.90 1.96
N LEU A 51 2.00 8.02 3.20
CA LEU A 51 2.57 7.34 4.36
C LEU A 51 2.04 5.90 4.45
N VAL A 52 2.98 4.96 4.55
CA VAL A 52 2.72 3.54 4.77
C VAL A 52 3.29 3.14 6.12
N THR A 53 2.45 2.60 6.99
CA THR A 53 2.82 2.09 8.31
C THR A 53 3.03 0.59 8.23
N ILE A 54 4.13 0.12 8.81
CA ILE A 54 4.46 -1.30 8.93
C ILE A 54 3.98 -1.77 10.31
N HIS A 55 2.92 -2.56 10.35
CA HIS A 55 2.39 -3.12 11.60
C HIS A 55 3.13 -4.38 12.02
N SER A 56 3.56 -5.19 11.05
CA SER A 56 4.30 -6.42 11.29
C SER A 56 5.21 -6.70 10.11
N LEU A 57 6.46 -7.05 10.38
CA LEU A 57 7.42 -7.49 9.38
C LEU A 57 8.22 -8.65 9.97
N THR A 58 7.92 -9.84 9.50
CA THR A 58 8.60 -11.10 9.87
C THR A 58 8.99 -11.86 8.60
N SER A 59 9.72 -12.97 8.75
CA SER A 59 10.14 -13.78 7.59
C SER A 59 8.98 -14.43 6.82
N THR A 60 7.80 -14.54 7.43
CA THR A 60 6.61 -15.20 6.87
C THR A 60 5.36 -14.33 6.80
N HIS A 61 5.38 -13.16 7.45
CA HIS A 61 4.22 -12.29 7.57
C HIS A 61 4.61 -10.83 7.45
N LEU A 62 3.91 -10.09 6.59
CA LEU A 62 4.04 -8.64 6.44
C LEU A 62 2.64 -8.02 6.51
N THR A 63 2.44 -7.12 7.45
CA THR A 63 1.21 -6.31 7.55
C THR A 63 1.55 -4.85 7.33
N LEU A 64 0.93 -4.25 6.32
CA LEU A 64 1.06 -2.84 5.99
C LEU A 64 -0.29 -2.16 6.11
N SER A 65 -0.32 -0.93 6.60
CA SER A 65 -1.46 -0.05 6.44
C SER A 65 -1.03 1.22 5.73
N LEU A 66 -1.90 1.76 4.89
CA LEU A 66 -1.69 3.06 4.28
C LEU A 66 -3.00 3.81 4.21
N ILE A 67 -2.92 5.12 4.39
CA ILE A 67 -4.07 6.00 4.24
C ILE A 67 -3.95 6.64 2.87
N SER A 68 -4.74 6.17 1.90
CA SER A 68 -4.77 6.80 0.59
C SER A 68 -5.61 8.07 0.68
N SER A 69 -5.00 9.22 0.40
CA SER A 69 -5.71 10.49 0.19
C SER A 69 -6.33 10.60 -1.21
N TYR A 70 -6.00 9.69 -2.11
CA TYR A 70 -6.55 9.66 -3.45
C TYR A 70 -7.93 9.00 -3.45
N PRO A 71 -8.96 9.66 -4.01
CA PRO A 71 -10.25 9.02 -4.20
C PRO A 71 -10.08 7.82 -5.14
N VAL A 72 -10.20 6.62 -4.59
CA VAL A 72 -10.33 5.41 -5.40
C VAL A 72 -11.67 5.48 -6.10
N PHE A 73 -11.67 5.95 -7.36
CA PHE A 73 -12.89 6.05 -8.17
C PHE A 73 -13.37 4.64 -8.53
N GLN A 74 -14.29 4.09 -7.72
CA GLN A 74 -15.13 2.99 -8.17
C GLN A 74 -16.11 3.56 -9.20
N ALA A 75 -16.01 3.10 -10.46
CA ALA A 75 -16.92 3.50 -11.53
C ALA A 75 -18.35 3.07 -11.19
N GLY A 76 -19.13 3.98 -10.62
CA GLY A 76 -20.46 3.68 -10.10
C GLY A 76 -21.05 4.81 -9.26
N GLY A 77 -21.22 6.00 -9.86
CA GLY A 77 -22.23 6.99 -9.49
C GLY A 77 -22.59 7.14 -8.01
N ARG A 78 -21.62 7.52 -7.18
CA ARG A 78 -21.73 8.35 -5.96
C ARG A 78 -20.30 8.45 -5.43
N ALA A 79 -19.77 9.67 -5.40
CA ALA A 79 -18.41 9.95 -4.95
C ALA A 79 -18.30 9.75 -3.42
N GLU A 80 -18.29 8.50 -2.97
CA GLU A 80 -17.71 8.17 -1.69
C GLU A 80 -16.20 8.01 -1.93
N SER A 81 -15.50 9.14 -1.92
CA SER A 81 -14.05 9.16 -1.72
C SER A 81 -13.77 8.37 -0.46
N THR A 82 -13.42 7.09 -0.61
CA THR A 82 -12.98 6.31 0.54
C THR A 82 -11.55 6.75 0.82
N THR A 83 -11.39 7.92 1.45
CA THR A 83 -10.22 8.17 2.29
C THR A 83 -10.28 7.10 3.36
N GLY A 84 -9.57 6.02 3.13
CA GLY A 84 -9.68 4.80 3.91
C GLY A 84 -8.29 4.27 4.20
N GLU A 85 -8.18 3.70 5.38
CA GLU A 85 -7.04 2.86 5.71
C GLU A 85 -7.16 1.56 4.91
N PHE A 86 -6.17 1.32 4.06
CA PHE A 86 -6.02 0.06 3.35
C PHE A 86 -5.01 -0.78 4.12
N VAL A 87 -5.46 -1.91 4.66
CA VAL A 87 -4.61 -2.88 5.32
C VAL A 87 -4.30 -4.02 4.35
N PHE A 88 -3.02 -4.30 4.16
CA PHE A 88 -2.51 -5.38 3.33
C PHE A 88 -1.80 -6.39 4.23
N GLU A 89 -2.23 -7.64 4.15
CA GLU A 89 -1.64 -8.75 4.88
C GLU A 89 -1.05 -9.74 3.88
N PHE A 90 0.28 -9.87 3.90
CA PHE A 90 1.01 -10.85 3.12
C PHE A 90 1.41 -11.99 4.02
N ASN A 91 0.96 -13.18 3.66
CA ASN A 91 1.40 -14.43 4.25
C ASN A 91 2.23 -15.18 3.20
N LYS A 92 3.42 -15.63 3.60
CA LYS A 92 4.34 -16.41 2.75
C LYS A 92 4.01 -17.90 2.80
#